data_AF-A0A5N5CV94-F1
#
_entry.id   AF-A0A5N5CV94-F1
#
_cell.length_a   1.000
_cell.length_b   1.000
_cell.length_c   1.000
_cell.angle_alpha   90.00
_cell.angle_beta   90.00
_cell.angle_gamma   90.00
#
_symmetry.space_group_name_H-M   'P 1'
#
loop_
_entity.id
_entity.type
_entity.pdbx_description
1 polymer ?
#
loop_
_entity_poly.entity_id
_entity_poly.type
_entity_poly.pdbx_seq_one_letter_code
_entity_poly.pdbx_strand_id
1 'polypeptide(L)'
;MTGFEAFKAFRTPLLADTIRTKLTQSLKWRSANLHADCLYIISRLASLVFIGPELCRRDDWLEVAGVWTHHVVAASLGLRAWPWFLRPLVNIFQPASRVLRQSTAKARGIIEPVVAKRREERLRNAKDGKLPRPADSIGWLDDVAKGEKYDFTVYQLALTGAAMHTTTMLLAHAILDICAHPEYVEPLREEIRSAVQEEGWKKTALYKMKLMDSFLKESQRVNPITV
;
A
#
# COMPACT_ATOMS: atom_id res chain seq x y z
N MET A 1 -11.37 11.59 24.80
CA MET A 1 -10.97 11.76 23.38
C MET A 1 -12.17 11.39 22.54
N THR A 2 -13.04 12.32 22.19
CA THR A 2 -14.21 12.05 21.36
C THR A 2 -13.76 11.81 19.91
N GLY A 3 -14.17 10.69 19.28
CA GLY A 3 -13.98 10.43 17.85
C GLY A 3 -12.99 9.33 17.45
N PHE A 4 -11.98 9.00 18.26
CA PHE A 4 -11.01 7.91 17.96
C PHE A 4 -11.28 6.59 18.70
N GLU A 5 -12.39 6.53 19.45
CA GLU A 5 -12.76 5.36 20.26
C GLU A 5 -12.94 4.10 19.41
N ALA A 6 -13.45 4.24 18.17
CA ALA A 6 -13.58 3.13 17.23
C ALA A 6 -12.24 2.48 16.85
N PHE A 7 -11.13 3.24 16.89
CA PHE A 7 -9.79 2.72 16.60
C PHE A 7 -9.11 2.04 17.79
N LYS A 8 -9.64 2.19 19.02
CA LYS A 8 -9.13 1.42 20.17
C LYS A 8 -9.44 -0.07 20.06
N ALA A 9 -10.47 -0.43 19.29
CA ALA A 9 -10.85 -1.80 19.01
C ALA A 9 -9.98 -2.48 17.92
N PHE A 10 -9.11 -1.73 17.22
CA PHE A 10 -8.23 -2.30 16.21
C PHE A 10 -7.12 -3.13 16.86
N ARG A 11 -7.07 -4.42 16.56
CA ARG A 11 -6.02 -5.33 17.05
C ARG A 11 -4.66 -5.13 16.37
N THR A 12 -4.63 -4.46 15.21
CA THR A 12 -3.39 -4.22 14.47
C THR A 12 -2.80 -2.87 14.89
N PRO A 13 -1.74 -2.84 15.72
CA PRO A 13 -1.22 -1.61 16.29
C PRO A 13 -0.71 -0.64 15.22
N LEU A 14 -0.31 -1.14 14.05
CA LEU A 14 0.25 -0.31 12.98
C LEU A 14 -0.75 0.70 12.41
N LEU A 15 -2.01 0.34 12.17
CA LEU A 15 -2.97 1.28 11.58
C LEU A 15 -3.26 2.43 12.53
N ALA A 16 -3.59 2.10 13.78
CA ALA A 16 -3.84 3.09 14.83
C ALA A 16 -2.60 3.96 15.09
N ASP A 17 -1.40 3.37 15.12
CA ASP A 17 -0.13 4.08 15.31
C ASP A 17 0.18 5.02 14.13
N THR A 18 0.00 4.55 12.91
CA THR A 18 0.24 5.34 11.69
C THR A 18 -0.73 6.52 11.59
N ILE A 19 -2.03 6.28 11.86
CA ILE A 19 -3.06 7.33 11.92
C ILE A 19 -2.76 8.32 13.04
N ARG A 20 -2.41 7.86 14.25
CA ARG A 20 -2.07 8.78 15.36
C ARG A 20 -0.83 9.61 15.04
N THR A 21 0.21 8.97 14.53
CA THR A 21 1.49 9.63 14.22
C THR A 21 1.30 10.73 13.18
N LYS A 22 0.50 10.49 12.14
CA LYS A 22 0.34 11.47 11.05
C LYS A 22 -0.88 12.35 11.13
N LEU A 23 -2.01 11.89 11.65
CA LEU A 23 -3.25 12.67 11.66
C LEU A 23 -3.50 13.36 13.01
N THR A 24 -3.12 12.77 14.15
CA THR A 24 -3.42 13.38 15.47
C THR A 24 -2.40 13.03 16.55
N GLN A 25 -1.41 13.90 16.74
CA GLN A 25 -0.54 13.93 17.93
C GLN A 25 -0.99 14.98 18.97
N SER A 26 -1.78 15.98 18.56
CA SER A 26 -2.28 17.05 19.42
C SER A 26 -3.71 17.43 19.04
N LEU A 27 -4.48 17.94 20.02
CA LEU A 27 -5.84 18.48 19.80
C LEU A 27 -5.84 19.89 19.18
N LYS A 28 -4.67 20.49 18.93
CA LYS A 28 -4.57 21.80 18.29
C LYS A 28 -4.71 21.66 16.78
N TRP A 29 -5.41 22.62 16.19
CA TRP A 29 -5.55 22.72 14.74
C TRP A 29 -4.18 22.83 14.07
N ARG A 30 -4.01 22.18 12.92
CA ARG A 30 -2.81 22.30 12.08
C ARG A 30 -3.17 22.14 10.62
N SER A 31 -2.38 22.79 9.77
CA SER A 31 -2.40 22.53 8.33
C SER A 31 -1.82 21.14 8.06
N ALA A 32 -2.41 20.44 7.08
CA ALA A 32 -1.98 19.10 6.67
C ALA A 32 -1.79 19.08 5.15
N ASN A 33 -0.74 18.40 4.69
CA ASN A 33 -0.61 18.08 3.27
C ASN A 33 -1.28 16.73 3.06
N LEU A 34 -2.55 16.76 2.66
CA LEU A 34 -3.40 15.58 2.63
C LEU A 34 -2.83 14.47 1.73
N HIS A 35 -2.30 14.82 0.56
CA HIS A 35 -1.68 13.85 -0.34
C HIS A 35 -0.45 13.18 0.31
N ALA A 36 0.45 13.97 0.91
CA ALA A 36 1.64 13.43 1.56
C ALA A 36 1.29 12.57 2.80
N ASP A 37 0.30 12.98 3.57
CA ASP A 37 -0.19 12.24 4.75
C ASP A 37 -0.88 10.93 4.33
N CYS A 38 -1.70 10.95 3.28
CA CYS A 38 -2.31 9.74 2.72
C CYS A 38 -1.25 8.78 2.17
N LEU A 39 -0.26 9.29 1.44
CA LEU A 39 0.84 8.48 0.90
C LEU A 39 1.62 7.78 2.01
N TYR A 40 1.90 8.49 3.11
CA TYR A 40 2.55 7.91 4.27
C TYR A 40 1.71 6.78 4.90
N ILE A 41 0.41 6.98 5.07
CA ILE A 41 -0.48 5.97 5.65
C ILE A 41 -0.55 4.73 4.74
N ILE A 42 -0.82 4.95 3.45
CA ILE A 42 -1.01 3.91 2.45
C ILE A 42 0.28 3.10 2.25
N SER A 43 1.43 3.75 2.11
CA SER A 43 2.72 3.06 1.89
C SER A 43 3.04 2.04 2.99
N ARG A 44 2.77 2.38 4.26
CA ARG A 44 2.96 1.50 5.41
C ARG A 44 1.95 0.36 5.44
N LEU A 45 0.68 0.63 5.15
CA LEU A 45 -0.36 -0.39 5.13
C LEU A 45 -0.18 -1.38 3.97
N ALA A 46 0.11 -0.89 2.77
CA ALA A 46 0.41 -1.74 1.61
C ALA A 46 1.64 -2.62 1.87
N SER A 47 2.70 -2.04 2.45
CA SER A 47 3.90 -2.80 2.84
C SER A 47 3.62 -3.85 3.91
N LEU A 48 2.73 -3.56 4.88
CA LEU A 48 2.31 -4.54 5.88
C LEU A 48 1.55 -5.70 5.23
N VAL A 49 0.64 -5.42 4.31
CA VAL A 49 -0.16 -6.45 3.65
C VAL A 49 0.70 -7.32 2.73
N PHE A 50 1.59 -6.72 1.94
CA PHE A 50 2.38 -7.47 0.98
C PHE A 50 3.58 -8.16 1.61
N ILE A 51 4.42 -7.44 2.36
CA ILE A 51 5.71 -7.94 2.85
C ILE A 51 5.69 -8.16 4.35
N GLY A 52 4.62 -7.83 5.07
CA GLY A 52 4.51 -8.10 6.50
C GLY A 52 5.19 -7.05 7.40
N PRO A 53 5.23 -7.32 8.71
CA PRO A 53 5.54 -6.32 9.74
C PRO A 53 7.01 -5.88 9.79
N GLU A 54 7.94 -6.69 9.25
CA GLU A 54 9.38 -6.43 9.32
C GLU A 54 9.81 -5.24 8.45
N LEU A 55 9.16 -5.05 7.28
CA LEU A 55 9.53 -3.99 6.33
C LEU A 55 8.55 -2.81 6.33
N CYS A 56 7.32 -2.98 6.82
CA CYS A 56 6.30 -1.92 6.75
C CYS A 56 6.61 -0.67 7.57
N ARG A 57 7.54 -0.76 8.52
CA ARG A 57 7.99 0.35 9.37
C ARG A 57 9.33 0.94 8.96
N ARG A 58 10.05 0.32 8.02
CA ARG A 58 11.39 0.78 7.67
C ARG A 58 11.31 1.89 6.63
N ASP A 59 11.81 3.06 6.98
CA ASP A 59 11.78 4.21 6.09
C ASP A 59 12.64 4.01 4.85
N ASP A 60 13.72 3.21 4.95
CA ASP A 60 14.58 2.86 3.80
C ASP A 60 13.84 2.07 2.72
N TRP A 61 12.92 1.17 3.12
CA TRP A 61 12.05 0.44 2.21
C TRP A 61 11.03 1.36 1.53
N LEU A 62 10.33 2.18 2.33
CA LEU A 62 9.28 3.07 1.83
C LEU A 62 9.83 4.12 0.87
N GLU A 63 11.02 4.66 1.18
CA GLU A 63 11.75 5.59 0.31
C GLU A 63 12.08 4.92 -1.03
N VAL A 64 12.66 3.72 -1.00
CA VAL A 64 13.06 2.99 -2.21
C VAL A 64 11.85 2.63 -3.07
N ALA A 65 10.76 2.16 -2.46
CA ALA A 65 9.52 1.85 -3.15
C ALA A 65 8.93 3.10 -3.81
N GLY A 66 8.90 4.23 -3.10
CA GLY A 66 8.42 5.51 -3.66
C GLY A 66 9.27 6.00 -4.83
N VAL A 67 10.60 6.05 -4.68
CA VAL A 67 11.53 6.48 -5.73
C VAL A 67 11.40 5.57 -6.96
N TRP A 68 11.39 4.25 -6.76
CA TRP A 68 11.26 3.31 -7.87
C TRP A 68 9.95 3.53 -8.64
N THR A 69 8.84 3.71 -7.93
CA THR A 69 7.52 3.87 -8.54
C THR A 69 7.42 5.15 -9.38
N HIS A 70 7.97 6.26 -8.90
CA HIS A 70 8.00 7.49 -9.69
C HIS A 70 8.83 7.34 -10.98
N HIS A 71 9.98 6.66 -10.88
CA HIS A 71 10.90 6.55 -12.01
C HIS A 71 10.50 5.47 -13.03
N VAL A 72 9.68 4.48 -12.66
CA VAL A 72 9.26 3.40 -13.58
C VAL A 72 8.40 3.95 -14.71
N VAL A 73 7.52 4.90 -14.40
CA VAL A 73 6.68 5.58 -15.39
C VAL A 73 7.55 6.44 -16.31
N ALA A 74 8.44 7.26 -15.76
CA ALA A 74 9.33 8.12 -16.53
C ALA A 74 10.28 7.31 -17.44
N ALA A 75 10.82 6.20 -16.95
CA ALA A 75 11.65 5.30 -17.75
C ALA A 75 10.85 4.67 -18.89
N SER A 76 9.65 4.16 -18.59
CA SER A 76 8.78 3.50 -19.57
C SER A 76 8.36 4.44 -20.69
N LEU A 77 7.93 5.66 -20.36
CA LEU A 77 7.56 6.67 -21.34
C LEU A 77 8.76 7.11 -22.18
N GLY A 78 9.91 7.32 -21.54
CA GLY A 78 11.15 7.66 -22.25
C GLY A 78 11.57 6.58 -23.24
N LEU A 79 11.46 5.30 -22.89
CA LEU A 79 11.77 4.19 -23.81
C LEU A 79 10.74 4.01 -24.93
N ARG A 80 9.47 4.34 -24.70
CA ARG A 80 8.41 4.25 -25.72
C ARG A 80 8.60 5.24 -26.86
N ALA A 81 9.28 6.37 -26.62
CA ALA A 81 9.60 7.35 -27.66
C ALA A 81 10.61 6.84 -28.71
N TRP A 82 11.31 5.73 -28.42
CA TRP A 82 12.34 5.18 -29.30
C TRP A 82 11.89 3.89 -30.01
N PRO A 83 12.33 3.67 -31.27
CA PRO A 83 12.19 2.39 -31.96
C PRO A 83 12.75 1.22 -31.13
N TRP A 84 12.15 0.05 -31.27
CA TRP A 84 12.43 -1.11 -30.42
C TRP A 84 13.92 -1.49 -30.34
N PHE A 85 14.68 -1.33 -31.43
CA PHE A 85 16.10 -1.68 -31.52
C PHE A 85 17.03 -0.67 -30.82
N LEU A 86 16.59 0.57 -30.59
CA LEU A 86 17.37 1.57 -29.85
C LEU A 86 17.09 1.54 -28.34
N ARG A 87 15.99 0.90 -27.91
CA ARG A 87 15.60 0.82 -26.49
C ARG A 87 16.69 0.25 -25.58
N PRO A 88 17.46 -0.80 -25.94
CA PRO A 88 18.54 -1.29 -25.07
C PRO A 88 19.60 -0.23 -24.80
N LEU A 89 20.00 0.53 -25.84
CA LEU A 89 21.01 1.58 -25.73
C LEU A 89 20.49 2.75 -24.90
N VAL A 90 19.27 3.22 -25.19
CA VAL A 90 18.62 4.31 -24.45
C VAL A 90 18.45 3.94 -22.99
N ASN A 91 18.05 2.70 -22.68
CA ASN A 91 17.91 2.23 -21.31
C ASN A 91 19.23 2.27 -20.50
N ILE A 92 20.38 2.15 -21.17
CA ILE A 92 21.69 2.26 -20.52
C ILE A 92 21.97 3.71 -20.11
N PHE A 93 21.66 4.68 -20.97
CA PHE A 93 22.02 6.09 -20.76
C PHE A 93 20.94 6.94 -20.11
N GLN A 94 19.67 6.55 -20.20
CA GLN A 94 18.55 7.32 -19.69
C GLN A 94 18.66 7.49 -18.16
N PRO A 95 18.59 8.73 -17.63
CA PRO A 95 18.70 8.99 -16.19
C PRO A 95 17.69 8.21 -15.36
N ALA A 96 16.43 8.15 -15.80
CA ALA A 96 15.37 7.40 -15.10
C ALA A 96 15.71 5.90 -14.99
N SER A 97 16.24 5.29 -16.06
CA SER A 97 16.68 3.89 -16.05
C SER A 97 17.90 3.64 -15.16
N ARG A 98 18.78 4.63 -14.99
CA ARG A 98 19.89 4.56 -14.02
C ARG A 98 19.36 4.58 -12.59
N VAL A 99 18.45 5.48 -12.27
CA VAL A 99 17.81 5.54 -10.94
C VAL A 99 17.07 4.23 -10.65
N LEU A 100 16.29 3.70 -11.61
CA LEU A 100 15.61 2.42 -11.45
C LEU A 100 16.57 1.27 -11.12
N ARG A 101 17.69 1.16 -11.83
CA ARG A 101 18.69 0.10 -11.54
C ARG A 101 19.25 0.25 -10.12
N GLN A 102 19.53 1.46 -9.68
CA GLN A 102 20.02 1.74 -8.32
C GLN A 102 18.95 1.44 -7.26
N SER A 103 17.71 1.87 -7.47
CA SER A 103 16.59 1.60 -6.56
C SER A 103 16.29 0.09 -6.48
N THR A 104 16.30 -0.63 -7.60
CA THR A 104 16.15 -2.09 -7.60
C THR A 104 17.28 -2.78 -6.85
N ALA A 105 18.53 -2.34 -7.02
CA ALA A 105 19.66 -2.89 -6.27
C ALA A 105 19.54 -2.65 -4.76
N LYS A 106 19.16 -1.43 -4.33
CA LYS A 106 18.89 -1.11 -2.92
C LYS A 106 17.72 -1.94 -2.37
N ALA A 107 16.65 -2.09 -3.16
CA ALA A 107 15.49 -2.91 -2.79
C ALA A 107 15.86 -4.39 -2.60
N ARG A 108 16.73 -4.95 -3.45
CA ARG A 108 17.21 -6.34 -3.31
C ARG A 108 17.90 -6.54 -1.98
N GLY A 109 18.82 -5.63 -1.62
CA GLY A 109 19.53 -5.68 -0.33
C GLY A 109 18.59 -5.63 0.90
N ILE A 110 17.41 -5.01 0.77
CA ILE A 110 16.42 -4.91 1.86
C ILE A 110 15.48 -6.12 1.90
N ILE A 111 14.95 -6.54 0.74
CA ILE A 111 13.89 -7.55 0.65
C ILE A 111 14.45 -8.98 0.67
N GLU A 112 15.54 -9.25 -0.05
CA GLU A 112 16.03 -10.62 -0.24
C GLU A 112 16.32 -11.36 1.09
N PRO A 113 16.91 -10.72 2.12
CA PRO A 113 17.10 -11.36 3.42
C PRO A 113 15.79 -11.77 4.09
N VAL A 114 14.76 -10.93 3.99
CA VAL A 114 13.42 -11.21 4.55
C VAL A 114 12.74 -12.36 3.81
N VAL A 115 12.83 -12.36 2.48
CA VAL A 115 12.25 -13.40 1.64
C VAL A 115 12.94 -14.75 1.87
N ALA A 116 14.27 -14.76 1.95
CA ALA A 116 15.05 -15.96 2.22
C ALA A 116 14.65 -16.57 3.58
N LYS A 117 14.65 -15.76 4.65
CA LYS A 117 14.24 -16.17 5.99
C LYS A 117 12.83 -16.77 6.00
N ARG A 118 11.85 -16.12 5.34
CA ARG A 118 10.47 -16.64 5.30
C ARG A 118 10.29 -17.90 4.48
N ARG A 119 11.03 -18.04 3.38
CA ARG A 119 11.03 -19.29 2.59
C ARG A 119 11.62 -20.44 3.40
N GLU A 120 12.69 -20.19 4.16
CA GLU A 120 13.24 -21.19 5.09
C GLU A 120 12.27 -21.58 6.20
N GLU A 121 11.63 -20.60 6.85
CA GLU A 121 10.60 -20.83 7.87
C GLU A 121 9.44 -21.67 7.30
N ARG A 122 9.00 -21.37 6.06
CA ARG A 122 7.95 -22.14 5.38
C ARG A 122 8.39 -23.59 5.12
N LEU A 123 9.62 -23.80 4.66
CA LEU A 123 10.16 -25.14 4.44
C LEU A 123 10.26 -25.96 5.74
N ARG A 124 10.61 -25.31 6.86
CA ARG A 124 10.62 -25.95 8.20
C ARG A 124 9.20 -26.33 8.63
N ASN A 125 8.29 -25.36 8.58
CA ASN A 125 6.89 -25.52 8.93
C ASN A 125 6.15 -26.58 8.09
N ALA A 126 6.49 -26.70 6.81
CA ALA A 126 5.99 -27.76 5.93
C ALA A 126 6.43 -29.16 6.37
N LYS A 127 7.65 -29.31 6.89
CA LYS A 127 8.14 -30.58 7.46
C LYS A 127 7.44 -30.95 8.76
N ASP A 128 7.06 -29.94 9.55
CA ASP A 128 6.38 -30.11 10.84
C ASP A 128 4.85 -30.26 10.73
N GLY A 129 4.30 -30.36 9.51
CA GLY A 129 2.86 -30.49 9.25
C GLY A 129 2.03 -29.26 9.62
N LYS A 130 2.68 -28.16 10.03
CA LYS A 130 2.05 -26.87 10.36
C LYS A 130 2.23 -25.93 9.19
N LEU A 131 1.33 -25.91 8.22
CA LEU A 131 1.33 -24.88 7.17
C LEU A 131 0.32 -23.78 7.52
N PRO A 132 0.65 -22.77 8.35
CA PRO A 132 -0.10 -21.53 8.29
C PRO A 132 0.24 -20.88 6.96
N ARG A 133 -0.75 -20.80 6.05
CA ARG A 133 -0.61 -20.07 4.79
C ARG A 133 -0.51 -18.58 5.13
N PRO A 134 0.66 -17.93 5.01
CA PRO A 134 0.72 -16.49 5.18
C PRO A 134 0.02 -15.89 3.95
N ALA A 135 -1.02 -15.09 4.17
CA ALA A 135 -1.70 -14.35 3.11
C ALA A 135 -0.87 -13.10 2.73
N ASP A 136 0.41 -13.28 2.44
CA ASP A 136 1.34 -12.24 2.03
C ASP A 136 1.79 -12.46 0.57
N SER A 137 2.36 -11.43 -0.07
CA SER A 137 2.73 -11.51 -1.49
C SER A 137 3.86 -12.50 -1.74
N ILE A 138 4.69 -12.78 -0.73
CA ILE A 138 5.77 -13.78 -0.78
C ILE A 138 5.19 -15.18 -1.00
N GLY A 139 4.24 -15.59 -0.16
CA GLY A 139 3.56 -16.87 -0.35
C GLY A 139 2.75 -16.94 -1.63
N TRP A 140 2.01 -15.88 -1.93
CA TRP A 140 1.20 -15.84 -3.13
C TRP A 140 2.02 -15.97 -4.43
N LEU A 141 3.14 -15.25 -4.55
CA LEU A 141 4.01 -15.32 -5.72
C LEU A 141 4.69 -16.68 -5.85
N ASP A 142 5.13 -17.29 -4.75
CA ASP A 142 5.70 -18.65 -4.76
C ASP A 142 4.67 -19.69 -5.26
N ASP A 143 3.42 -19.61 -4.78
CA ASP A 143 2.31 -20.48 -5.18
C ASP A 143 1.99 -20.32 -6.69
N VAL A 144 1.98 -19.08 -7.18
CA VAL A 144 1.68 -18.76 -8.59
C VAL A 144 2.82 -19.17 -9.53
N ALA A 145 4.07 -19.00 -9.11
CA ALA A 145 5.24 -19.30 -9.93
C ALA A 145 5.41 -20.80 -10.22
N LYS A 146 4.86 -21.70 -9.38
CA LYS A 146 4.91 -23.16 -9.59
C LYS A 146 6.32 -23.72 -9.88
N GLY A 147 7.35 -23.11 -9.30
CA GLY A 147 8.75 -23.51 -9.48
C GLY A 147 9.52 -22.77 -10.58
N GLU A 148 8.86 -21.89 -11.34
CA GLU A 148 9.54 -21.02 -12.30
C GLU A 148 10.42 -19.98 -11.60
N LYS A 149 11.53 -19.62 -12.24
CA LYS A 149 12.43 -18.58 -11.71
C LYS A 149 11.82 -17.20 -11.95
N TYR A 150 11.79 -16.39 -10.92
CA TYR A 150 11.28 -15.03 -11.01
C TYR A 150 12.04 -14.08 -10.06
N ASP A 151 12.05 -12.79 -10.39
CA ASP A 151 12.65 -11.75 -9.56
C ASP A 151 11.61 -11.18 -8.58
N PHE A 152 11.55 -11.74 -7.37
CA PHE A 152 10.60 -11.31 -6.36
C PHE A 152 10.69 -9.81 -6.08
N THR A 153 11.89 -9.23 -6.05
CA THR A 153 12.07 -7.81 -5.73
C THR A 153 11.40 -6.92 -6.77
N VAL A 154 11.57 -7.22 -8.06
CA VAL A 154 10.93 -6.44 -9.13
C VAL A 154 9.40 -6.57 -9.07
N TYR A 155 8.87 -7.77 -8.87
CA TYR A 155 7.43 -7.98 -8.71
C TYR A 155 6.87 -7.23 -7.50
N GLN A 156 7.58 -7.30 -6.37
CA GLN A 156 7.16 -6.65 -5.14
C GLN A 156 7.18 -5.12 -5.27
N LEU A 157 8.20 -4.55 -5.93
CA LEU A 157 8.26 -3.12 -6.22
C LEU A 157 7.11 -2.69 -7.13
N ALA A 158 6.81 -3.46 -8.18
CA ALA A 158 5.68 -3.19 -9.07
C ALA A 158 4.33 -3.24 -8.33
N LEU A 159 4.11 -4.28 -7.51
CA LEU A 159 2.90 -4.45 -6.73
C LEU A 159 2.71 -3.32 -5.70
N THR A 160 3.78 -2.95 -5.01
CA THR A 160 3.79 -1.85 -4.04
C THR A 160 3.50 -0.52 -4.72
N GLY A 161 4.16 -0.25 -5.84
CA GLY A 161 3.98 0.99 -6.60
C GLY A 161 2.57 1.17 -7.16
N ALA A 162 2.01 0.11 -7.76
CA ALA A 162 0.64 0.13 -8.28
C ALA A 162 -0.40 0.39 -7.18
N ALA A 163 -0.23 -0.25 -6.03
CA ALA A 163 -1.13 -0.07 -4.88
C ALA A 163 -1.01 1.33 -4.27
N MET A 164 0.21 1.88 -4.16
CA MET A 164 0.46 3.13 -3.46
C MET A 164 -0.23 4.33 -4.11
N HIS A 165 -0.05 4.55 -5.41
CA HIS A 165 -0.57 5.77 -6.06
C HIS A 165 -2.09 5.80 -6.10
N THR A 166 -2.69 4.73 -6.61
CA THR A 166 -4.15 4.69 -6.84
C THR A 166 -4.93 4.83 -5.52
N THR A 167 -4.50 4.13 -4.47
CA THR A 167 -5.18 4.20 -3.16
C THR A 167 -4.87 5.48 -2.39
N THR A 168 -3.68 6.08 -2.56
CA THR A 168 -3.38 7.42 -2.02
C THR A 168 -4.29 8.48 -2.61
N MET A 169 -4.43 8.48 -3.94
CA MET A 169 -5.30 9.44 -4.64
C MET A 169 -6.76 9.25 -4.25
N LEU A 170 -7.24 8.00 -4.22
CA LEU A 170 -8.59 7.69 -3.74
C LEU A 170 -8.83 8.23 -2.33
N LEU A 171 -7.94 7.95 -1.39
CA LEU A 171 -8.11 8.37 0.00
C LEU A 171 -8.09 9.89 0.14
N ALA A 172 -7.17 10.56 -0.56
CA ALA A 172 -7.08 12.02 -0.55
C ALA A 172 -8.34 12.66 -1.13
N HIS A 173 -8.82 12.18 -2.28
CA HIS A 173 -10.06 12.68 -2.89
C HIS A 173 -11.28 12.43 -2.01
N ALA A 174 -11.44 11.22 -1.47
CA ALA A 174 -12.55 10.91 -0.58
C ALA A 174 -12.58 11.80 0.68
N ILE A 175 -11.41 12.16 1.23
CA ILE A 175 -11.32 13.10 2.36
C ILE A 175 -11.66 14.54 1.92
N LEU A 176 -11.29 14.96 0.71
CA LEU A 176 -11.68 16.27 0.20
C LEU A 176 -13.19 16.33 -0.07
N ASP A 177 -13.75 15.29 -0.68
CA ASP A 177 -15.16 15.19 -1.00
C ASP A 177 -16.03 15.19 0.27
N ILE A 178 -15.60 14.48 1.33
CA ILE A 178 -16.36 14.47 2.60
C ILE A 178 -16.27 15.81 3.33
N CYS A 179 -15.18 16.56 3.13
CA CYS A 179 -15.06 17.93 3.63
C CYS A 179 -15.95 18.91 2.85
N ALA A 180 -16.15 18.68 1.54
CA ALA A 180 -17.03 19.48 0.71
C ALA A 180 -18.52 19.16 0.94
N HIS A 181 -18.84 17.92 1.35
CA HIS A 181 -20.20 17.42 1.57
C HIS A 181 -20.39 16.90 3.01
N PRO A 182 -20.41 17.79 4.01
CA PRO A 182 -20.50 17.42 5.42
C PRO A 182 -21.80 16.67 5.79
N GLU A 183 -22.86 16.79 4.98
CA GLU A 183 -24.13 16.07 5.13
C GLU A 183 -23.96 14.54 5.16
N TYR A 184 -22.90 14.00 4.55
CA TYR A 184 -22.62 12.57 4.54
C TYR A 184 -21.84 12.09 5.77
N VAL A 185 -21.22 12.99 6.56
CA VAL A 185 -20.33 12.60 7.67
C VAL A 185 -21.06 11.75 8.72
N GLU A 186 -22.23 12.21 9.19
CA GLU A 186 -22.93 11.53 10.27
C GLU A 186 -23.57 10.21 9.81
N PRO A 187 -24.25 10.13 8.65
CA PRO A 187 -24.73 8.85 8.10
C PRO A 187 -23.61 7.81 7.96
N LEU A 188 -22.44 8.22 7.44
CA LEU A 188 -21.29 7.31 7.30
C LEU A 188 -20.76 6.84 8.65
N ARG A 189 -20.71 7.72 9.66
CA ARG A 189 -20.27 7.36 11.02
C ARG A 189 -21.23 6.42 11.72
N GLU A 190 -22.54 6.61 11.55
CA GLU A 190 -23.54 5.70 12.12
C GLU A 190 -23.46 4.32 11.48
N GLU A 191 -23.32 4.24 10.15
CA GLU A 191 -23.12 2.97 9.45
C GLU A 191 -21.87 2.23 9.97
N ILE A 192 -20.74 2.94 10.12
CA ILE A 192 -19.52 2.36 10.66
C ILE A 192 -19.74 1.87 12.09
N ARG A 193 -20.37 2.67 12.95
CA ARG A 193 -20.63 2.30 14.36
C ARG A 193 -21.50 1.05 14.44
N SER A 194 -22.61 1.02 13.69
CA SER A 194 -23.52 -0.12 13.65
C SER A 194 -22.81 -1.40 13.19
N ALA A 195 -22.11 -1.34 12.05
CA ALA A 195 -21.41 -2.49 11.49
C ALA A 195 -20.30 -3.02 12.42
N VAL A 196 -19.53 -2.12 13.03
CA VAL A 196 -18.43 -2.49 13.93
C VAL A 196 -18.96 -2.98 15.29
N GLN A 197 -20.06 -2.44 15.80
CA GLN A 197 -20.66 -2.90 17.05
C GLN A 197 -21.17 -4.33 16.94
N GLU A 198 -21.74 -4.70 15.78
CA GLU A 198 -22.29 -6.04 15.55
C GLU A 198 -21.20 -7.08 15.24
N GLU A 199 -20.28 -6.77 14.32
CA GLU A 199 -19.35 -7.75 13.74
C GLU A 199 -17.92 -7.64 14.32
N GLY A 200 -17.59 -6.49 14.92
CA GLY A 200 -16.22 -6.05 15.16
C GLY A 200 -15.50 -5.63 13.87
N TRP A 201 -14.21 -5.31 13.96
CA TRP A 201 -13.36 -5.02 12.79
C TRP A 201 -13.00 -6.30 12.01
N LYS A 202 -13.99 -6.88 11.33
CA LYS A 202 -13.87 -8.07 10.49
C LYS A 202 -14.28 -7.76 9.05
N LYS A 203 -13.93 -8.66 8.12
CA LYS A 203 -14.37 -8.58 6.73
C LYS A 203 -15.90 -8.53 6.59
N THR A 204 -16.64 -9.20 7.48
CA THR A 204 -18.11 -9.17 7.52
C THR A 204 -18.67 -7.78 7.79
N ALA A 205 -18.04 -7.00 8.65
CA ALA A 205 -18.42 -5.61 8.91
C ALA A 205 -18.29 -4.74 7.66
N LEU A 206 -17.22 -4.92 6.89
CA LEU A 206 -17.00 -4.16 5.65
C LEU A 206 -18.12 -4.39 4.63
N TYR A 207 -18.66 -5.62 4.55
CA TYR A 207 -19.79 -5.90 3.65
C TYR A 207 -21.08 -5.18 4.05
N LYS A 208 -21.22 -4.76 5.30
CA LYS A 208 -22.38 -4.01 5.83
C LYS A 208 -22.24 -2.50 5.65
N MET A 209 -21.05 -1.99 5.28
CA MET A 209 -20.79 -0.56 5.06
C MET A 209 -21.15 -0.15 3.62
N LYS A 210 -22.45 -0.15 3.29
CA LYS A 210 -22.96 0.12 1.93
C LYS A 210 -22.89 1.59 1.55
N LEU A 211 -23.19 2.50 2.46
CA LEU A 211 -23.09 3.95 2.26
C LEU A 211 -21.63 4.35 2.06
N MET A 212 -20.70 3.80 2.86
CA MET A 212 -19.27 4.04 2.67
C MET A 212 -18.80 3.55 1.29
N ASP A 213 -19.18 2.33 0.89
CA ASP A 213 -18.86 1.80 -0.43
C ASP A 213 -19.43 2.68 -1.56
N SER A 214 -20.68 3.15 -1.42
CA SER A 214 -21.30 4.06 -2.37
C SER A 214 -20.59 5.41 -2.43
N PHE A 215 -20.22 5.98 -1.29
CA PHE A 215 -19.52 7.26 -1.22
C PHE A 215 -18.14 7.19 -1.89
N LEU A 216 -17.37 6.13 -1.63
CA LEU A 216 -16.07 5.92 -2.26
C LEU A 216 -16.18 5.73 -3.78
N LYS A 217 -17.22 5.02 -4.24
CA LYS A 217 -17.51 4.88 -5.68
C LYS A 217 -17.86 6.21 -6.33
N GLU A 218 -18.66 7.03 -5.67
CA GLU A 218 -19.02 8.35 -6.19
C GLU A 218 -17.81 9.28 -6.24
N SER A 219 -16.96 9.27 -5.19
CA SER A 219 -15.68 9.98 -5.17
C SER A 219 -14.78 9.59 -6.35
N GLN A 220 -14.71 8.29 -6.68
CA GLN A 220 -13.98 7.81 -7.85
C GLN A 220 -14.61 8.24 -9.18
N ARG A 221 -15.95 8.27 -9.26
CA ARG A 221 -16.68 8.66 -10.46
C ARG A 221 -16.43 10.11 -10.81
N VAL A 222 -16.41 11.00 -9.82
CA VAL A 222 -16.18 12.44 -10.02
C VAL A 222 -14.70 12.80 -10.10
N ASN A 223 -13.82 12.00 -9.50
CA ASN A 223 -12.37 12.17 -9.52
C ASN A 223 -11.66 10.98 -10.20
N PRO A 224 -11.86 10.73 -11.51
CA PRO A 224 -11.30 9.58 -12.19
C PRO A 224 -9.77 9.62 -12.20
N ILE A 225 -9.15 8.55 -11.69
CA ILE A 225 -7.70 8.36 -11.76
C ILE A 225 -7.37 7.99 -13.21
N THR A 226 -6.94 8.99 -13.99
CA THR A 226 -6.51 8.74 -15.37
C THR A 226 -5.12 8.11 -15.31
N VAL A 227 -5.00 6.85 -15.73
CA VAL A 227 -3.74 6.09 -15.86
C VAL A 227 -3.33 6.05 -17.32
#